data_AF-A0A9X0I163-F1
#
_entry.id   AF-A0A9X0I163-F1
#
_cell.length_a   1.000
_cell.length_b   1.000
_cell.length_c   1.000
_cell.angle_alpha   90.00
_cell.angle_beta   90.00
_cell.angle_gamma   90.00
#
_symmetry.space_group_name_H-M   'P 1'
#
loop_
_entity.id
_entity.type
_entity.pdbx_description
1 polymer ?
#
loop_
_entity_poly.entity_id
_entity_poly.type
_entity_poly.pdbx_seq_one_letter_code
_entity_poly.pdbx_strand_id
1 'polypeptide(L)'
;MGTWDSGPFDNDTAADWCGDLNDADVGKRPMLVREALSRAAGEAGYLDADVACEAIAAAAIVAAQRPGGPAITSSYAPDFLLDGGRLDLPDDLVPLAARALDRIMAADSEWHFLWQDAAGPSNRAFDDVHDLRKVLTAR
;
A
#
# COMPACT_ATOMS: atom_id res chain seq x y z
N MET A 1 -10.78 13.43 -0.39
CA MET A 1 -10.60 12.07 0.15
C MET A 1 -10.40 12.19 1.65
N GLY A 2 -11.08 11.35 2.42
CA GLY A 2 -11.02 11.26 3.87
C GLY A 2 -10.36 9.97 4.34
N THR A 3 -9.99 9.95 5.61
CA THR A 3 -9.29 8.85 6.27
C THR A 3 -10.05 8.55 7.57
N TRP A 4 -10.37 7.28 7.83
CA TRP A 4 -11.11 6.86 9.04
C TRP A 4 -10.26 6.02 10.00
N ASP A 5 -9.16 5.43 9.52
CA ASP A 5 -8.12 4.82 10.35
C ASP A 5 -6.76 4.92 9.64
N SER A 6 -5.71 4.46 10.30
CA SER A 6 -4.31 4.51 9.85
C SER A 6 -3.87 3.33 8.98
N GLY A 7 -4.73 2.31 8.84
CA GLY A 7 -4.39 1.09 8.13
C GLY A 7 -4.27 1.29 6.61
N PRO A 8 -3.62 0.34 5.90
CA PRO A 8 -3.31 0.46 4.47
C PRO A 8 -4.51 0.65 3.54
N PHE A 9 -5.71 0.29 4.01
CA PHE A 9 -6.96 0.35 3.23
C PHE A 9 -7.95 1.38 3.78
N ASP A 10 -7.60 2.08 4.87
CA ASP A 10 -8.55 2.83 5.70
C ASP A 10 -8.68 4.31 5.32
N ASN A 11 -8.71 4.57 4.01
CA ASN A 11 -8.95 5.88 3.41
C ASN A 11 -9.68 5.73 2.08
N ASP A 12 -10.38 6.79 1.65
CA ASP A 12 -11.21 6.76 0.43
C ASP A 12 -10.37 6.32 -0.80
N THR A 13 -9.13 6.82 -0.92
CA THR A 13 -8.31 6.61 -2.13
C THR A 13 -7.87 5.15 -2.26
N ALA A 14 -7.46 4.55 -1.14
CA ALA A 14 -7.12 3.13 -1.11
C ALA A 14 -8.37 2.25 -1.33
N ALA A 15 -9.52 2.61 -0.78
CA ALA A 15 -10.76 1.88 -0.95
C ALA A 15 -11.24 1.90 -2.41
N ASP A 16 -11.21 3.07 -3.06
CA ASP A 16 -11.56 3.23 -4.48
C ASP A 16 -10.63 2.38 -5.37
N TRP A 17 -9.32 2.47 -5.14
CA TRP A 17 -8.34 1.65 -5.85
C TRP A 17 -8.53 0.14 -5.62
N CYS A 18 -8.91 -0.26 -4.40
CA CYS A 18 -9.23 -1.66 -4.11
C CYS A 18 -10.50 -2.13 -4.83
N GLY A 19 -11.49 -1.26 -4.99
CA GLY A 19 -12.67 -1.49 -5.83
C GLY A 19 -12.29 -1.75 -7.28
N ASP A 20 -11.47 -0.88 -7.87
CA ASP A 20 -10.96 -1.06 -9.23
C ASP A 20 -10.17 -2.36 -9.40
N LEU A 21 -9.34 -2.72 -8.41
CA LEU A 21 -8.59 -3.98 -8.40
C LEU A 21 -9.51 -5.20 -8.31
N ASN A 22 -10.59 -5.12 -7.54
CA ASN A 22 -11.58 -6.18 -7.39
C ASN A 22 -12.33 -6.42 -8.71
N ASP A 23 -12.76 -5.34 -9.37
CA ASP A 23 -13.54 -5.38 -10.60
C ASP A 23 -12.70 -5.70 -11.85
N ALA A 24 -11.38 -5.51 -11.78
CA ALA A 24 -10.48 -5.83 -12.87
C ALA A 24 -10.42 -7.34 -13.18
N ASP A 25 -10.29 -7.65 -14.48
CA ASP A 25 -9.99 -9.00 -14.96
C ASP A 25 -8.77 -9.58 -14.22
N VAL A 26 -8.82 -10.87 -13.86
CA VAL A 26 -7.76 -11.54 -13.07
C VAL A 26 -6.36 -11.32 -13.66
N GLY A 27 -6.23 -11.35 -15.00
CA GLY A 27 -4.95 -11.13 -15.68
C GLY A 27 -4.42 -9.69 -15.63
N LYS A 28 -5.26 -8.69 -15.32
CA LYS A 28 -4.88 -7.28 -15.21
C LYS A 28 -4.49 -6.87 -13.79
N ARG A 29 -4.95 -7.59 -12.77
CA ARG A 29 -4.71 -7.26 -11.36
C ARG A 29 -3.21 -7.11 -10.99
N PRO A 30 -2.29 -7.98 -11.45
CA PRO A 30 -0.86 -7.77 -11.19
C PRO A 30 -0.29 -6.48 -11.82
N MET A 31 -0.87 -6.02 -12.94
CA MET A 31 -0.47 -4.78 -13.59
C MET A 31 -0.90 -3.56 -12.77
N LEU A 32 -2.11 -3.55 -12.22
CA LEU A 32 -2.61 -2.47 -11.35
C LEU A 32 -1.75 -2.34 -10.08
N VAL A 33 -1.40 -3.47 -9.45
CA VAL A 33 -0.47 -3.49 -8.30
C VAL A 33 0.88 -2.89 -8.71
N ARG A 34 1.44 -3.32 -9.84
CA ARG A 34 2.72 -2.76 -10.35
C ARG A 34 2.63 -1.26 -10.60
N GLU A 35 1.55 -0.80 -11.22
CA GLU A 35 1.36 0.59 -11.60
C GLU A 35 1.32 1.51 -10.37
N ALA A 36 0.51 1.17 -9.37
CA ALA A 36 0.44 1.93 -8.11
C ALA A 36 1.82 2.05 -7.45
N LEU A 37 2.53 0.93 -7.33
CA LEU A 37 3.88 0.92 -6.74
C LEU A 37 4.89 1.70 -7.58
N SER A 38 4.82 1.62 -8.91
CA SER A 38 5.76 2.28 -9.82
C SER A 38 5.54 3.80 -9.85
N ARG A 39 4.28 4.25 -9.77
CA ARG A 39 3.94 5.68 -9.68
C ARG A 39 4.56 6.30 -8.44
N ALA A 40 4.37 5.68 -7.27
CA ALA A 40 4.99 6.16 -6.03
C ALA A 40 6.52 6.09 -6.10
N ALA A 41 7.10 4.94 -6.46
CA ALA A 41 8.55 4.75 -6.48
C ALA A 41 9.30 5.60 -7.53
N GLY A 42 8.59 6.05 -8.57
CA GLY A 42 9.12 6.83 -9.69
C GLY A 42 8.97 8.35 -9.56
N GLU A 43 8.20 8.83 -8.58
CA GLU A 43 7.99 10.27 -8.37
C GLU A 43 9.26 10.92 -7.82
N ALA A 44 9.82 11.85 -8.60
CA ALA A 44 11.09 12.53 -8.31
C ALA A 44 10.89 13.92 -7.67
N GLY A 45 9.69 14.48 -7.79
CA GLY A 45 9.27 15.72 -7.17
C GLY A 45 8.50 15.46 -5.89
N TYR A 46 7.39 16.19 -5.70
CA TYR A 46 6.52 16.01 -4.55
C TYR A 46 5.55 14.85 -4.77
N LEU A 47 5.47 13.92 -3.82
CA LEU A 47 4.56 12.78 -3.89
C LEU A 47 3.21 13.15 -3.26
N ASP A 48 2.18 13.15 -4.09
CA ASP A 48 0.78 13.37 -3.69
C ASP A 48 0.29 12.24 -2.77
N ALA A 49 -0.51 12.60 -1.76
CA ALA A 49 -1.04 11.67 -0.79
C ALA A 49 -1.90 10.57 -1.44
N ASP A 50 -2.62 10.89 -2.52
CA ASP A 50 -3.45 9.91 -3.20
C ASP A 50 -2.60 8.79 -3.83
N VAL A 51 -1.48 9.16 -4.46
CA VAL A 51 -0.51 8.19 -5.02
C VAL A 51 0.12 7.34 -3.93
N ALA A 52 0.42 7.94 -2.77
CA ALA A 52 0.95 7.22 -1.62
C ALA A 52 -0.07 6.22 -1.06
N CYS A 53 -1.34 6.61 -0.92
CA CYS A 53 -2.41 5.73 -0.43
C CYS A 53 -2.59 4.49 -1.30
N GLU A 54 -2.68 4.64 -2.63
CA GLU A 54 -2.76 3.52 -3.57
C GLU A 54 -1.54 2.59 -3.43
N ALA A 55 -0.33 3.16 -3.34
CA ALA A 55 0.90 2.39 -3.24
C ALA A 55 1.05 1.66 -1.90
N ILE A 56 0.58 2.24 -0.78
CA ILE A 56 0.54 1.56 0.52
C ILE A 56 -0.41 0.35 0.47
N ALA A 57 -1.61 0.52 -0.09
CA ALA A 57 -2.56 -0.58 -0.28
C ALA A 57 -1.97 -1.70 -1.15
N ALA A 58 -1.35 -1.34 -2.28
CA ALA A 58 -0.67 -2.27 -3.16
C ALA A 58 0.50 -3.00 -2.44
N ALA A 59 1.31 -2.28 -1.66
CA ALA A 59 2.41 -2.85 -0.89
C ALA A 59 1.91 -3.81 0.20
N ALA A 60 0.79 -3.51 0.85
CA ALA A 60 0.15 -4.40 1.81
C ALA A 60 -0.29 -5.73 1.17
N ILE A 61 -0.84 -5.67 -0.05
CA ILE A 61 -1.20 -6.87 -0.82
C ILE A 61 0.04 -7.71 -1.16
N VAL A 62 1.13 -7.08 -1.57
CA VAL A 62 2.41 -7.78 -1.83
C VAL A 62 2.94 -8.41 -0.54
N ALA A 63 2.94 -7.67 0.57
CA ALA A 63 3.45 -8.13 1.86
C ALA A 63 2.63 -9.31 2.42
N ALA A 64 1.31 -9.28 2.31
CA ALA A 64 0.41 -10.34 2.76
C ALA A 64 0.67 -11.69 2.07
N GLN A 65 1.23 -11.67 0.86
CA GLN A 65 1.57 -12.88 0.12
C GLN A 65 2.96 -13.45 0.44
N ARG A 66 3.76 -12.75 1.27
CA ARG A 66 5.06 -13.24 1.75
C ARG A 66 4.90 -14.27 2.87
N PRO A 67 5.85 -15.20 3.04
CA PRO A 67 5.88 -16.07 4.21
C PRO A 67 5.88 -15.24 5.50
N GLY A 68 4.90 -15.48 6.38
CA GLY A 68 4.74 -14.73 7.63
C GLY A 68 4.22 -13.29 7.46
N GLY A 69 3.75 -12.92 6.27
CA GLY A 69 3.11 -11.63 6.02
C GLY A 69 1.78 -11.48 6.77
N PRO A 70 1.34 -10.24 7.04
CA PRO A 70 0.09 -9.97 7.73
C PRO A 70 -1.10 -10.42 6.88
N ALA A 71 -2.12 -11.00 7.52
CA ALA A 71 -3.38 -11.27 6.85
C ALA A 71 -4.09 -9.95 6.53
N ILE A 72 -4.75 -9.88 5.38
CA ILE A 72 -5.62 -8.77 5.02
C ILE A 72 -6.98 -9.02 5.67
N THR A 73 -7.40 -8.11 6.54
CA THR A 73 -8.65 -8.23 7.30
C THR A 73 -9.55 -7.00 7.19
N SER A 74 -9.12 -5.95 6.48
CA SER A 74 -9.92 -4.74 6.30
C SER A 74 -11.08 -5.01 5.35
N SER A 75 -12.29 -4.57 5.69
CA SER A 75 -13.47 -4.64 4.82
C SER A 75 -13.35 -3.76 3.57
N TYR A 76 -12.33 -2.92 3.50
CA TYR A 76 -12.05 -2.02 2.37
C TYR A 76 -10.99 -2.59 1.42
N ALA A 77 -10.45 -3.77 1.72
CA ALA A 77 -9.60 -4.50 0.79
C ALA A 77 -10.44 -5.23 -0.27
N PRO A 78 -9.86 -5.66 -1.40
CA PRO A 78 -10.59 -6.40 -2.42
C PRO A 78 -11.22 -7.69 -1.89
N ASP A 79 -12.51 -7.91 -2.16
CA ASP A 79 -13.29 -9.05 -1.65
C ASP A 79 -12.59 -10.39 -1.91
N PHE A 80 -12.04 -10.57 -3.12
CA PHE A 80 -11.39 -11.82 -3.48
C PHE A 80 -10.17 -12.15 -2.58
N LEU A 81 -9.52 -11.16 -1.97
CA LEU A 81 -8.42 -11.39 -1.02
C LEU A 81 -8.97 -11.77 0.36
N LEU A 82 -10.10 -11.20 0.76
CA LEU A 82 -10.80 -11.55 2.01
C LEU A 82 -11.36 -12.98 1.95
N ASP A 83 -11.75 -13.44 0.77
CA ASP A 83 -12.20 -14.81 0.50
C ASP A 83 -11.05 -15.82 0.36
N GLY A 84 -9.81 -15.42 0.65
CA GLY A 84 -8.62 -16.27 0.60
C GLY A 84 -8.02 -16.46 -0.80
N GLY A 85 -8.49 -15.68 -1.78
CA GLY A 85 -7.87 -15.60 -3.10
C GLY A 85 -6.46 -15.00 -3.05
N ARG A 86 -5.70 -15.24 -4.12
CA ARG A 86 -4.32 -14.78 -4.25
C ARG A 86 -4.08 -14.19 -5.64
N LEU A 87 -3.14 -13.27 -5.72
CA LEU A 87 -2.63 -12.76 -7.00
C LEU A 87 -1.33 -13.48 -7.36
N ASP A 88 -1.20 -13.87 -8.63
CA ASP A 88 0.07 -14.29 -9.19
C ASP A 88 0.95 -13.04 -9.40
N LEU A 89 1.73 -12.70 -8.39
CA LEU A 89 2.57 -11.50 -8.36
C LEU A 89 4.00 -11.84 -8.74
N PRO A 90 4.57 -11.19 -9.77
CA PRO A 90 5.99 -11.31 -10.07
C PRO A 90 6.89 -10.97 -8.87
N ASP A 91 7.97 -11.73 -8.68
CA ASP A 91 8.89 -11.56 -7.53
C ASP A 91 9.53 -10.18 -7.45
N ASP A 92 9.68 -9.48 -8.58
CA ASP A 92 10.23 -8.12 -8.64
C ASP A 92 9.29 -7.06 -8.03
N LEU A 93 8.03 -7.40 -7.75
CA LEU A 93 7.11 -6.52 -7.03
C LEU A 93 7.48 -6.37 -5.55
N VAL A 94 8.18 -7.33 -4.95
CA VAL A 94 8.64 -7.22 -3.55
C VAL A 94 9.64 -6.08 -3.35
N PRO A 95 10.78 -6.02 -4.07
CA PRO A 95 11.69 -4.89 -3.97
C PRO A 95 11.07 -3.58 -4.49
N LEU A 96 10.15 -3.63 -5.45
CA LEU A 96 9.42 -2.44 -5.90
C LEU A 96 8.51 -1.88 -4.80
N ALA A 97 7.78 -2.74 -4.09
CA ALA A 97 6.94 -2.35 -2.96
C ALA A 97 7.77 -1.72 -1.84
N ALA A 98 8.89 -2.33 -1.47
CA ALA A 98 9.80 -1.75 -0.48
C ALA A 98 10.30 -0.36 -0.90
N ARG A 99 10.66 -0.17 -2.18
CA ARG A 99 11.09 1.13 -2.72
C ARG A 99 9.96 2.17 -2.71
N ALA A 100 8.72 1.77 -3.02
CA ALA A 100 7.58 2.67 -2.95
C ALA A 100 7.35 3.16 -1.51
N LEU A 101 7.39 2.25 -0.53
CA LEU A 101 7.27 2.61 0.89
C LEU A 101 8.41 3.52 1.36
N ASP A 102 9.65 3.26 0.92
CA ASP A 102 10.80 4.15 1.19
C ASP A 102 10.56 5.56 0.64
N ARG A 103 10.01 5.67 -0.58
CA ARG A 103 9.70 6.95 -1.20
C ARG A 103 8.55 7.66 -0.49
N ILE A 104 7.51 6.94 -0.07
CA ILE A 104 6.37 7.49 0.68
C ILE A 104 6.80 8.06 2.03
N MET A 105 7.80 7.46 2.68
CA MET A 105 8.34 7.91 3.96
C MET A 105 9.35 9.06 3.85
N ALA A 106 9.68 9.53 2.65
CA ALA A 106 10.57 10.67 2.45
C ALA A 106 9.86 12.00 2.77
N ALA A 107 10.65 13.05 3.04
CA ALA A 107 10.13 14.35 3.48
C ALA A 107 9.30 15.10 2.42
N ASP A 108 9.48 14.78 1.15
CA ASP A 108 8.78 15.31 -0.02
C ASP A 108 7.56 14.45 -0.41
N SER A 109 6.86 13.93 0.60
CA SER A 109 5.63 13.14 0.49
C SER A 109 4.53 13.80 1.31
N GLU A 110 3.41 14.11 0.65
CA GLU A 110 2.25 14.71 1.30
C GLU A 110 1.67 13.79 2.36
N TRP A 111 1.58 12.48 2.08
CA TRP A 111 1.11 11.50 3.05
C TRP A 111 1.98 11.51 4.32
N HIS A 112 3.32 11.57 4.17
CA HIS A 112 4.22 11.69 5.30
C HIS A 112 3.96 12.98 6.09
N PHE A 113 3.84 14.12 5.39
CA PHE A 113 3.58 15.41 6.03
C PHE A 113 2.25 15.42 6.80
N LEU A 114 1.16 14.96 6.19
CA LEU A 114 -0.17 14.91 6.80
C LEU A 114 -0.19 14.07 8.07
N TRP A 115 0.41 12.87 8.04
CA TRP A 115 0.47 12.02 9.22
C TRP A 115 1.48 12.48 10.26
N GLN A 116 2.54 13.19 9.87
CA GLN A 116 3.46 13.82 10.81
C GLN A 116 2.78 14.97 11.56
N ASP A 117 2.01 15.82 10.87
CA ASP A 117 1.30 16.96 11.47
C ASP A 117 0.15 16.51 12.38
N ALA A 118 -0.55 15.44 12.01
CA ALA A 118 -1.61 14.85 12.81
C ALA A 118 -1.11 14.01 14.01
N ALA A 119 0.20 13.71 14.09
CA ALA A 119 0.73 12.78 15.07
C ALA A 119 0.74 13.32 16.51
N GLY A 120 0.31 12.47 17.45
CA GLY A 120 0.57 12.62 18.87
C GLY A 120 1.89 11.95 19.29
N PRO A 121 2.03 11.46 20.53
CA PRO A 121 3.26 10.80 20.99
C PRO A 121 3.60 9.47 20.26
N SER A 122 2.68 8.95 19.44
CA SER A 122 2.89 7.80 18.55
C SER A 122 2.21 8.06 17.20
N ASN A 123 2.77 7.53 16.11
CA ASN A 123 2.22 7.64 14.77
C ASN A 123 1.96 6.24 14.19
N ARG A 124 0.72 5.77 14.33
CA ARG A 124 0.34 4.41 13.92
C ARG A 124 0.48 4.18 12.42
N ALA A 125 0.18 5.20 11.60
CA ALA A 125 0.31 5.10 10.15
C ALA A 125 1.78 4.85 9.74
N PHE A 126 2.72 5.53 10.40
CA PHE A 126 4.15 5.30 10.16
C PHE A 126 4.56 3.89 10.61
N ASP A 127 4.08 3.44 11.76
CA ASP A 127 4.35 2.09 12.27
C ASP A 127 3.86 1.02 11.28
N ASP A 128 2.64 1.16 10.74
CA ASP A 128 2.08 0.22 9.77
C ASP A 128 2.92 0.18 8.47
N VAL A 129 3.37 1.33 7.95
CA VAL A 129 4.28 1.39 6.78
C VAL A 129 5.63 0.72 7.09
N HIS A 130 6.19 0.97 8.27
CA HIS A 130 7.45 0.35 8.68
C HIS A 130 7.33 -1.16 8.81
N ASP A 131 6.23 -1.67 9.33
CA ASP A 131 5.99 -3.11 9.49
C ASP A 131 5.81 -3.81 8.14
N LEU A 132 5.06 -3.21 7.20
CA LEU A 132 5.00 -3.69 5.82
C LEU A 132 6.40 -3.77 5.19
N ARG A 133 7.20 -2.72 5.37
CA ARG A 133 8.56 -2.67 4.84
C ARG A 133 9.48 -3.74 5.44
N LYS A 134 9.35 -4.05 6.74
CA LYS A 134 10.09 -5.15 7.38
C LYS A 134 9.74 -6.49 6.76
N VAL A 135 8.45 -6.77 6.54
CA VAL A 135 8.00 -8.02 5.89
C VAL A 135 8.56 -8.13 4.47
N LEU A 136 8.54 -7.04 3.70
CA LEU A 136 9.03 -7.02 2.32
C LEU A 136 10.55 -7.17 2.20
N THR A 137 11.31 -6.94 3.28
CA THR A 137 12.78 -7.00 3.28
C THR A 137 13.35 -8.10 4.17
N ALA A 138 12.49 -8.91 4.80
CA ALA A 138 12.90 -10.11 5.49
C ALA A 138 13.48 -11.13 4.49
N ARG A 139 14.56 -11.81 4.92
CA ARG A 139 15.26 -12.83 4.13
C ARG A 139 14.63 -14.20 4.30
#